data_AF-A0A967ZBX1-F1
#
_entry.id   AF-A0A967ZBX1-F1
#
_cell.length_a   1.000
_cell.length_b   1.000
_cell.length_c   1.000
_cell.angle_alpha   90.00
_cell.angle_beta   90.00
_cell.angle_gamma   90.00
#
_symmetry.space_group_name_H-M   'P 1'
#
loop_
_entity.id
_entity.type
_entity.pdbx_description
1 polymer ?
#
loop_
_entity_poly.entity_id
_entity_poly.type
_entity_poly.pdbx_seq_one_letter_code
_entity_poly.pdbx_strand_id
1 'polypeptide(L)'
;MFSLDYRPDLASRACLGSECDTLIKEGYMPPTGPYSLFDVLRGALRKVMDPLEGVRVGLMLNHDHLQNCEGPGAAVGCSNGGYIAMGYELFDAKDSNGAKARFHSILDNIPLPLGGQSHSYQGKELYYELFRYLTGQEIYNGHNGWIDYFTDASANLDKDGVGALGGSYAWDAGIERGHNYLTPFDSGTACVNTYAVNMMFFVANQGDDSDDAIEDLVSNQGLGSRQRTFTDMIRYMNDADIANGTYGNAPSIDGTQNLTSYFIVPPAQINRTTLGYAQAGGTGVPLALSDDPDELVRTLQEVFNQILSVSTTFVAA
;
A
#
# COMPACT_ATOMS: atom_id res chain seq x y z
N MET A 1 -0.75 -0.49 -6.63
CA MET A 1 -0.17 -0.64 -5.30
C MET A 1 -1.28 -0.66 -4.27
N PHE A 2 -1.36 -1.70 -3.45
CA PHE A 2 -2.24 -1.72 -2.28
C PHE A 2 -1.51 -1.16 -1.08
N SER A 3 -2.16 -0.30 -0.31
CA SER A 3 -1.67 0.12 1.00
C SER A 3 -2.73 -0.13 2.07
N LEU A 4 -2.28 -0.61 3.23
CA LEU A 4 -3.14 -0.87 4.38
C LEU A 4 -2.75 0.04 5.54
N ASP A 5 -3.74 0.78 6.05
CA ASP A 5 -3.65 1.47 7.32
C ASP A 5 -3.75 0.46 8.49
N TYR A 6 -2.61 0.17 9.11
CA TYR A 6 -2.47 -0.89 10.11
C TYR A 6 -2.71 -0.40 11.55
N ARG A 7 -3.86 0.24 11.77
CA ARG A 7 -4.28 0.78 13.07
C ARG A 7 -5.26 -0.14 13.83
N PRO A 8 -5.46 0.07 15.16
CA PRO A 8 -6.18 -0.88 16.03
C PRO A 8 -7.60 -1.24 15.62
N ASP A 9 -8.28 -0.44 14.81
CA ASP A 9 -9.63 -0.70 14.30
C ASP A 9 -9.71 -2.02 13.52
N LEU A 10 -8.62 -2.45 12.88
CA LEU A 10 -8.51 -3.76 12.24
C LEU A 10 -8.68 -4.92 13.24
N ALA A 11 -8.34 -4.72 14.51
CA ALA A 11 -8.51 -5.73 15.55
C ALA A 11 -9.92 -5.71 16.20
N SER A 12 -10.82 -4.82 15.76
CA SER A 12 -12.20 -4.79 16.24
C SER A 12 -12.93 -6.09 15.89
N ARG A 13 -13.87 -6.51 16.74
CA ARG A 13 -14.69 -7.70 16.47
C ARG A 13 -15.60 -7.47 15.27
N ALA A 14 -15.64 -8.43 14.37
CA ALA A 14 -16.53 -8.46 13.22
C ALA A 14 -17.38 -9.75 13.20
N CYS A 15 -18.41 -9.77 12.35
CA CYS A 15 -19.27 -10.93 12.09
C CYS A 15 -19.86 -11.56 13.36
N LEU A 16 -20.68 -10.78 14.08
CA LEU A 16 -21.36 -11.21 15.31
C LEU A 16 -22.60 -12.07 15.05
N GLY A 17 -23.05 -12.16 13.80
CA GLY A 17 -24.15 -12.98 13.31
C GLY A 17 -23.75 -13.77 12.07
N SER A 18 -24.50 -13.59 10.98
CA SER A 18 -24.36 -14.30 9.70
C SER A 18 -23.65 -13.50 8.62
N GLU A 19 -23.07 -12.34 8.95
CA GLU A 19 -22.51 -11.41 7.96
C GLU A 19 -21.36 -12.04 7.16
N CYS A 20 -20.59 -12.94 7.78
CA CYS A 20 -19.47 -13.64 7.17
C CYS A 20 -19.85 -14.96 6.45
N ASP A 21 -21.12 -15.38 6.48
CA ASP A 21 -21.52 -16.72 6.02
C ASP A 21 -21.10 -17.00 4.58
N THR A 22 -21.17 -15.99 3.70
CA THR A 22 -20.75 -16.10 2.30
C THR A 22 -19.25 -16.40 2.19
N LEU A 23 -18.40 -15.60 2.85
CA LEU A 23 -16.94 -15.80 2.83
C LEU A 23 -16.54 -17.15 3.45
N ILE A 24 -17.20 -17.57 4.53
CA ILE A 24 -16.95 -18.85 5.18
C ILE A 24 -17.34 -20.02 4.26
N LYS A 25 -18.55 -19.98 3.70
CA LYS A 25 -19.07 -21.03 2.82
C LYS A 25 -18.22 -21.22 1.57
N GLU A 26 -17.66 -20.14 1.05
CA GLU A 26 -16.77 -20.16 -0.13
C GLU A 26 -15.31 -20.47 0.22
N GLY A 27 -14.96 -20.60 1.51
CA GLY A 27 -13.62 -20.99 1.96
C GLY A 27 -12.61 -19.84 2.06
N TYR A 28 -13.09 -18.59 2.05
CA TYR A 28 -12.26 -17.39 2.21
C TYR A 28 -12.01 -16.99 3.66
N MET A 29 -12.72 -17.58 4.61
CA MET A 29 -12.53 -17.38 6.04
C MET A 29 -12.64 -18.72 6.80
N PRO A 30 -12.01 -18.84 7.99
CA PRO A 30 -12.17 -20.01 8.85
C PRO A 30 -13.66 -20.26 9.20
N PRO A 31 -14.08 -21.50 9.48
CA PRO A 31 -15.48 -21.82 9.80
C PRO A 31 -15.90 -21.41 11.21
N THR A 32 -14.95 -21.09 12.08
CA THR A 32 -15.20 -20.73 13.48
C THR A 32 -14.42 -19.49 13.88
N GLY A 33 -15.09 -18.52 14.49
CA GLY A 33 -14.50 -17.30 15.02
C GLY A 33 -13.92 -17.46 16.44
N PRO A 34 -13.63 -16.34 17.14
CA PRO A 34 -14.04 -14.97 16.81
C PRO A 34 -13.30 -14.40 15.59
N TYR A 35 -13.97 -13.51 14.85
CA TYR A 35 -13.38 -12.80 13.72
C TYR A 35 -13.08 -11.34 14.08
N SER A 36 -11.96 -10.86 13.57
CA SER A 36 -11.62 -9.45 13.54
C SER A 36 -12.04 -8.81 12.21
N LEU A 37 -12.11 -7.48 12.16
CA LEU A 37 -12.28 -6.75 10.91
C LEU A 37 -11.14 -7.05 9.93
N PHE A 38 -9.93 -7.33 10.42
CA PHE A 38 -8.83 -7.73 9.54
C PHE A 38 -9.06 -9.10 8.90
N ASP A 39 -9.66 -10.06 9.62
CA ASP A 39 -10.01 -11.36 9.04
C ASP A 39 -11.05 -11.21 7.92
N VAL A 40 -12.04 -10.33 8.11
CA VAL A 40 -13.02 -9.98 7.07
C VAL A 40 -12.31 -9.35 5.87
N LEU A 41 -11.40 -8.41 6.10
CA LEU A 41 -10.69 -7.74 5.03
C LEU A 41 -9.80 -8.71 4.23
N ARG A 42 -9.07 -9.60 4.90
CA ARG A 42 -8.28 -10.66 4.26
C ARG A 42 -9.15 -11.56 3.40
N GLY A 43 -10.28 -12.02 3.94
CA GLY A 43 -11.23 -12.86 3.23
C GLY A 43 -11.83 -12.16 2.00
N ALA A 44 -12.24 -10.90 2.16
CA ALA A 44 -12.77 -10.10 1.07
C ALA A 44 -11.73 -9.84 -0.04
N LEU A 45 -10.51 -9.44 0.33
CA LEU A 45 -9.40 -9.25 -0.63
C LEU A 45 -9.09 -10.54 -1.37
N ARG A 46 -9.02 -11.68 -0.67
CA ARG A 46 -8.78 -12.99 -1.29
C ARG A 46 -9.87 -13.36 -2.29
N LYS A 47 -11.14 -13.20 -1.91
CA LYS A 47 -12.27 -13.43 -2.82
C LYS A 47 -12.21 -12.57 -4.09
N VAL A 48 -11.74 -11.34 -3.98
CA VAL A 48 -11.65 -10.40 -5.12
C VAL A 48 -10.43 -10.69 -5.99
N MET A 49 -9.30 -11.07 -5.38
CA MET A 49 -8.02 -11.25 -6.07
C MET A 49 -7.82 -12.63 -6.68
N ASP A 50 -8.44 -13.67 -6.14
CA ASP A 50 -8.39 -15.03 -6.70
C ASP A 50 -8.74 -15.06 -8.21
N PRO A 51 -9.88 -14.47 -8.65
CA PRO A 51 -10.22 -14.44 -10.07
C PRO A 51 -9.51 -13.33 -10.86
N LEU A 52 -8.79 -12.42 -10.20
CA LEU A 52 -8.15 -11.26 -10.85
C LEU A 52 -6.97 -11.72 -11.71
N GLU A 53 -6.90 -11.30 -12.97
CA GLU A 53 -5.80 -11.64 -13.86
C GLU A 53 -5.48 -10.49 -14.83
N GLY A 54 -4.28 -10.51 -15.41
CA GLY A 54 -3.87 -9.54 -16.42
C GLY A 54 -3.45 -8.18 -15.86
N VAL A 55 -3.32 -8.06 -14.54
CA VAL A 55 -2.87 -6.85 -13.84
C VAL A 55 -1.65 -7.15 -13.00
N ARG A 56 -0.80 -6.15 -12.78
CA ARG A 56 0.29 -6.24 -11.81
C ARG A 56 -0.15 -5.67 -10.47
N VAL A 57 0.02 -6.44 -9.40
CA VAL A 57 -0.39 -6.07 -8.04
C VAL A 57 0.86 -6.04 -7.16
N GLY A 58 0.91 -5.05 -6.26
CA GLY A 58 1.93 -4.92 -5.22
C GLY A 58 1.29 -4.49 -3.92
N LEU A 59 2.04 -4.59 -2.82
CA LEU A 59 1.63 -4.27 -1.46
C LEU A 59 2.69 -3.41 -0.78
N MET A 60 2.24 -2.37 -0.07
CA MET A 60 3.08 -1.51 0.76
C MET A 60 2.45 -1.27 2.12
N LEU A 61 3.31 -1.03 3.12
CA LEU A 61 2.92 -0.87 4.53
C LEU A 61 3.77 0.23 5.16
N ASN A 62 3.21 0.98 6.13
CA ASN A 62 3.97 1.87 6.99
C ASN A 62 4.78 1.04 8.01
N HIS A 63 5.93 1.55 8.43
CA HIS A 63 6.62 1.13 9.65
C HIS A 63 5.94 1.71 10.89
N ASP A 64 6.31 1.24 12.08
CA ASP A 64 5.97 1.88 13.35
C ASP A 64 6.78 3.18 13.54
N HIS A 65 6.13 4.24 14.04
CA HIS A 65 6.75 5.55 14.32
C HIS A 65 7.28 5.68 15.74
N LEU A 66 7.11 4.68 16.61
CA LEU A 66 7.53 4.79 18.00
C LEU A 66 9.03 5.20 18.09
N GLN A 67 9.33 6.20 18.93
CA GLN A 67 10.68 6.81 19.02
C GLN A 67 11.23 7.35 17.69
N ASN A 68 10.39 7.92 16.80
CA ASN A 68 10.79 8.41 15.47
C ASN A 68 11.52 7.34 14.65
N CYS A 69 11.13 6.07 14.81
CA CYS A 69 11.77 4.92 14.14
C CYS A 69 13.28 4.77 14.44
N GLU A 70 13.79 5.40 15.50
CA GLU A 70 15.22 5.44 15.82
C GLU A 70 15.69 4.12 16.44
N GLY A 71 16.40 3.30 15.67
CA GLY A 71 17.03 2.06 16.15
C GLY A 71 18.31 2.27 16.95
N PRO A 72 18.83 1.22 17.62
CA PRO A 72 20.11 1.29 18.33
C PRO A 72 21.26 1.65 17.38
N GLY A 73 21.70 2.92 17.40
CA GLY A 73 22.74 3.43 16.50
C GLY A 73 22.24 3.98 15.16
N ALA A 74 20.92 4.14 14.97
CA ALA A 74 20.33 4.78 13.79
C ALA A 74 20.43 6.31 13.83
N ALA A 75 20.20 6.95 12.68
CA ALA A 75 20.08 8.40 12.59
C ALA A 75 18.88 8.91 13.40
N VAL A 76 19.01 10.10 13.99
CA VAL A 76 17.93 10.78 14.73
C VAL A 76 16.93 11.35 13.71
N GLY A 77 15.63 11.22 13.99
CA GLY A 77 14.56 11.80 13.16
C GLY A 77 14.20 10.98 11.90
N CYS A 78 14.12 9.65 12.01
CA CYS A 78 13.63 8.82 10.91
C CYS A 78 12.09 8.93 10.78
N SER A 79 11.60 8.73 9.55
CA SER A 79 10.17 8.63 9.26
C SER A 79 9.70 7.18 9.31
N ASN A 80 8.44 6.96 9.66
CA ASN A 80 7.80 5.65 9.57
C ASN A 80 7.37 5.27 8.15
N GLY A 81 7.70 6.13 7.17
CA GLY A 81 7.08 6.26 5.86
C GLY A 81 6.48 4.98 5.32
N GLY A 82 7.31 4.03 4.92
CA GLY A 82 6.88 2.66 4.68
C GLY A 82 7.82 1.89 3.78
N TYR A 83 7.44 0.67 3.48
CA TYR A 83 8.20 -0.25 2.66
C TYR A 83 7.29 -0.98 1.66
N ILE A 84 7.92 -1.53 0.62
CA ILE A 84 7.25 -2.33 -0.38
C ILE A 84 7.36 -3.81 0.04
N ALA A 85 6.30 -4.34 0.67
CA ALA A 85 6.22 -5.75 1.05
C ALA A 85 6.17 -6.68 -0.18
N MET A 86 5.61 -6.17 -1.27
CA MET A 86 5.57 -6.87 -2.56
C MET A 86 5.59 -5.84 -3.70
N GLY A 87 6.56 -5.95 -4.59
CA GLY A 87 6.60 -5.17 -5.82
C GLY A 87 5.44 -5.48 -6.75
N TYR A 88 5.32 -4.75 -7.85
CA TYR A 88 4.33 -5.07 -8.88
C TYR A 88 4.64 -6.40 -9.57
N GLU A 89 3.88 -7.43 -9.24
CA GLU A 89 3.95 -8.73 -9.90
C GLU A 89 2.66 -9.05 -10.65
N LEU A 90 2.78 -9.70 -11.82
CA LEU A 90 1.64 -10.08 -12.64
C LEU A 90 0.76 -11.11 -11.91
N PHE A 91 -0.52 -10.83 -11.76
CA PHE A 91 -1.51 -11.83 -11.39
C PHE A 91 -1.99 -12.52 -12.66
N ASP A 92 -1.76 -13.82 -12.78
CA ASP A 92 -2.25 -14.65 -13.87
C ASP A 92 -3.35 -15.62 -13.40
N ALA A 93 -4.15 -16.16 -14.34
CA ALA A 93 -5.28 -17.05 -14.04
C ALA A 93 -4.92 -18.26 -13.17
N LYS A 94 -3.69 -18.78 -13.31
CA LYS A 94 -3.25 -20.03 -12.68
C LYS A 94 -2.28 -19.81 -11.53
N ASP A 95 -1.98 -18.56 -11.22
CA ASP A 95 -0.92 -18.15 -10.30
C ASP A 95 0.42 -18.84 -10.62
N SER A 96 0.79 -18.90 -11.90
CA SER A 96 1.94 -19.68 -12.35
C SER A 96 3.29 -19.16 -11.84
N ASN A 97 3.35 -17.88 -11.46
CA ASN A 97 4.48 -17.24 -10.82
C ASN A 97 4.40 -17.19 -9.28
N GLY A 98 3.28 -17.63 -8.69
CA GLY A 98 3.05 -17.60 -7.24
C GLY A 98 2.79 -16.19 -6.65
N ALA A 99 2.53 -15.18 -7.48
CA ALA A 99 2.32 -13.80 -7.03
C ALA A 99 1.07 -13.65 -6.16
N LYS A 100 -0.04 -14.31 -6.50
CA LYS A 100 -1.28 -14.29 -5.69
C LYS A 100 -1.04 -14.99 -4.35
N ALA A 101 -0.44 -16.18 -4.39
CA ALA A 101 -0.08 -16.91 -3.19
C ALA A 101 0.83 -16.08 -2.27
N ARG A 102 1.83 -15.37 -2.84
CA ARG A 102 2.72 -14.47 -2.10
C ARG A 102 1.94 -13.32 -1.46
N PHE A 103 1.09 -12.63 -2.22
CA PHE A 103 0.27 -11.53 -1.72
C PHE A 103 -0.59 -11.96 -0.52
N HIS A 104 -1.32 -13.06 -0.65
CA HIS A 104 -2.14 -13.59 0.45
C HIS A 104 -1.31 -14.08 1.63
N SER A 105 -0.18 -14.74 1.37
CA SER A 105 0.72 -15.17 2.43
C SER A 105 1.27 -13.98 3.22
N ILE A 106 1.60 -12.85 2.57
CA ILE A 106 2.03 -11.65 3.30
C ILE A 106 0.90 -11.19 4.21
N LEU A 107 -0.31 -10.97 3.67
CA LEU A 107 -1.45 -10.50 4.45
C LEU A 107 -1.79 -11.41 5.63
N ASP A 108 -1.75 -12.73 5.45
CA ASP A 108 -2.02 -13.72 6.50
C ASP A 108 -0.97 -13.67 7.63
N ASN A 109 0.26 -13.28 7.31
CA ASN A 109 1.37 -13.20 8.26
C ASN A 109 1.50 -11.85 8.97
N ILE A 110 0.78 -10.80 8.52
CA ILE A 110 0.66 -9.56 9.30
C ILE A 110 -0.05 -9.90 10.62
N PRO A 111 0.43 -9.51 11.80
CA PRO A 111 -0.32 -9.78 13.04
C PRO A 111 -1.61 -8.94 13.11
N LEU A 112 -2.40 -9.12 14.18
CA LEU A 112 -3.50 -8.19 14.48
C LEU A 112 -2.91 -6.95 15.19
N PRO A 113 -3.33 -5.72 14.86
CA PRO A 113 -2.78 -4.53 15.49
C PRO A 113 -3.35 -4.38 16.92
N LEU A 114 -2.73 -5.06 17.87
CA LEU A 114 -3.10 -5.06 19.28
C LEU A 114 -2.05 -4.34 20.12
N GLY A 115 -2.49 -3.47 21.02
CA GLY A 115 -1.58 -2.75 21.93
C GLY A 115 -0.53 -1.95 21.16
N GLY A 116 0.75 -2.17 21.46
CA GLY A 116 1.89 -1.49 20.80
C GLY A 116 2.27 -2.06 19.44
N GLN A 117 1.47 -2.93 18.83
CA GLN A 117 1.76 -3.48 17.50
C GLN A 117 1.19 -2.63 16.36
N SER A 118 0.35 -1.63 16.64
CA SER A 118 -0.24 -0.78 15.61
C SER A 118 0.77 0.23 15.06
N HIS A 119 0.70 0.52 13.77
CA HIS A 119 1.55 1.54 13.15
C HIS A 119 0.74 2.84 12.94
N SER A 120 1.37 4.01 13.09
CA SER A 120 0.77 5.26 12.61
C SER A 120 0.82 5.33 11.09
N TYR A 121 -0.03 6.18 10.49
CA TYR A 121 -0.15 6.26 9.03
C TYR A 121 0.39 7.61 8.52
N GLN A 122 1.69 7.66 8.21
CA GLN A 122 2.32 8.79 7.54
C GLN A 122 2.15 8.67 6.03
N GLY A 123 0.94 8.99 5.55
CA GLY A 123 0.59 8.79 4.14
C GLY A 123 1.49 9.53 3.15
N LYS A 124 2.02 10.70 3.52
CA LYS A 124 2.90 11.49 2.64
C LYS A 124 4.24 10.78 2.41
N GLU A 125 4.80 10.24 3.48
CA GLU A 125 6.09 9.55 3.52
C GLU A 125 5.97 8.15 2.91
N LEU A 126 4.84 7.48 3.13
CA LEU A 126 4.48 6.26 2.40
C LEU A 126 4.47 6.51 0.89
N TYR A 127 3.79 7.56 0.42
CA TYR A 127 3.74 7.91 -1.00
C TYR A 127 5.10 8.37 -1.54
N TYR A 128 5.95 8.91 -0.68
CA TYR A 128 7.31 9.25 -1.08
C TYR A 128 8.16 8.00 -1.32
N GLU A 129 8.01 6.97 -0.49
CA GLU A 129 8.65 5.68 -0.77
C GLU A 129 8.07 5.05 -2.05
N LEU A 130 6.76 5.13 -2.28
CA LEU A 130 6.15 4.68 -3.53
C LEU A 130 6.69 5.43 -4.73
N PHE A 131 6.85 6.75 -4.65
CA PHE A 131 7.47 7.55 -5.68
C PHE A 131 8.91 7.07 -5.96
N ARG A 132 9.70 6.83 -4.92
CA ARG A 132 11.07 6.32 -5.04
C ARG A 132 11.12 4.94 -5.69
N TYR A 133 10.20 4.05 -5.34
CA TYR A 133 10.05 2.74 -6.00
C TYR A 133 9.70 2.89 -7.48
N LEU A 134 8.65 3.67 -7.79
CA LEU A 134 8.20 3.88 -9.17
C LEU A 134 9.29 4.52 -10.04
N THR A 135 10.13 5.37 -9.47
CA THR A 135 11.20 6.08 -10.19
C THR A 135 12.58 5.40 -10.10
N GLY A 136 12.68 4.25 -9.42
CA GLY A 136 13.92 3.51 -9.28
C GLY A 136 15.02 4.27 -8.53
N GLN A 137 14.63 5.13 -7.59
CA GLN A 137 15.55 5.91 -6.76
C GLN A 137 16.14 5.07 -5.62
N GLU A 138 17.06 5.65 -4.86
CA GLU A 138 17.55 5.08 -3.62
C GLU A 138 16.41 4.86 -2.62
N ILE A 139 16.50 3.75 -1.91
CA ILE A 139 15.56 3.34 -0.88
C ILE A 139 15.74 4.27 0.32
N TYR A 140 14.66 4.90 0.76
CA TYR A 140 14.74 5.97 1.76
C TYR A 140 14.28 5.48 3.13
N ASN A 141 13.06 4.96 3.23
CA ASN A 141 12.51 4.38 4.45
C ASN A 141 12.40 2.85 4.41
N GLY A 142 12.48 2.21 3.24
CA GLY A 142 12.04 0.82 3.07
C GLY A 142 12.76 -0.26 3.90
N HIS A 143 13.94 0.04 4.46
CA HIS A 143 14.70 -0.85 5.35
C HIS A 143 14.66 -0.40 6.82
N ASN A 144 13.71 0.45 7.20
CA ASN A 144 13.46 0.79 8.61
C ASN A 144 12.71 -0.36 9.31
N GLY A 145 12.21 -0.13 10.53
CA GLY A 145 11.29 -1.06 11.19
C GLY A 145 11.86 -1.89 12.32
N TRP A 146 12.93 -1.45 12.99
CA TRP A 146 13.50 -2.15 14.16
C TRP A 146 12.51 -2.40 15.32
N ILE A 147 11.40 -1.66 15.37
CA ILE A 147 10.33 -1.77 16.38
C ILE A 147 9.01 -2.28 15.81
N ASP A 148 8.95 -2.54 14.51
CA ASP A 148 7.71 -2.94 13.86
C ASP A 148 7.14 -4.16 14.55
N TYR A 149 5.83 -4.17 14.73
CA TYR A 149 5.11 -5.25 15.40
C TYR A 149 5.58 -5.57 16.82
N PHE A 150 6.14 -4.57 17.53
CA PHE A 150 6.59 -4.66 18.92
C PHE A 150 7.70 -5.70 19.13
N THR A 151 8.67 -5.74 18.22
CA THR A 151 9.86 -6.60 18.36
C THR A 151 10.87 -6.02 19.36
N ASP A 152 11.76 -6.87 19.87
CA ASP A 152 12.90 -6.50 20.71
C ASP A 152 14.22 -6.47 19.91
N ALA A 153 14.12 -6.24 18.60
CA ALA A 153 15.26 -6.31 17.70
C ALA A 153 16.31 -5.23 18.02
N SER A 154 17.57 -5.56 17.74
CA SER A 154 18.71 -4.66 17.93
C SER A 154 19.17 -3.98 16.63
N ALA A 155 18.47 -4.26 15.53
CA ALA A 155 18.66 -3.70 14.19
C ALA A 155 17.31 -3.67 13.45
N ASN A 156 17.24 -2.96 12.32
CA ASN A 156 16.06 -3.01 11.45
C ASN A 156 15.76 -4.44 11.01
N LEU A 157 14.46 -4.77 10.89
CA LEU A 157 13.99 -6.13 10.71
C LEU A 157 14.13 -6.58 9.25
N ASP A 158 15.16 -7.37 8.90
CA ASP A 158 15.21 -8.08 7.60
C ASP A 158 13.98 -8.97 7.31
N LYS A 159 13.23 -9.29 8.36
CA LYS A 159 11.97 -10.03 8.33
C LYS A 159 11.04 -9.52 9.42
N ASP A 160 9.84 -9.16 9.03
CA ASP A 160 8.72 -8.91 9.92
C ASP A 160 8.08 -10.25 10.35
N GLY A 161 7.54 -10.28 11.57
CA GLY A 161 6.83 -11.45 12.10
C GLY A 161 7.71 -12.50 12.81
N VAL A 162 8.96 -12.18 13.16
CA VAL A 162 9.83 -13.09 13.92
C VAL A 162 9.53 -13.02 15.43
N GLY A 163 8.58 -13.85 15.89
CA GLY A 163 8.32 -14.10 17.32
C GLY A 163 6.86 -14.35 17.67
N ALA A 164 6.58 -15.47 18.37
CA ALA A 164 5.29 -15.93 18.94
C ALA A 164 4.03 -16.05 18.02
N LEU A 165 3.99 -15.42 16.84
CA LEU A 165 2.78 -15.30 15.99
C LEU A 165 2.83 -16.08 14.66
N GLY A 166 3.90 -16.83 14.41
CA GLY A 166 3.88 -18.00 13.50
C GLY A 166 4.07 -17.75 11.99
N GLY A 167 4.36 -16.52 11.56
CA GLY A 167 4.54 -16.16 10.16
C GLY A 167 5.63 -15.14 9.95
N SER A 168 6.54 -15.33 8.98
CA SER A 168 7.54 -14.31 8.62
C SER A 168 7.32 -13.83 7.20
N TYR A 169 7.30 -12.52 7.00
CA TYR A 169 7.40 -11.88 5.69
C TYR A 169 8.45 -10.77 5.77
N ALA A 170 8.79 -10.16 4.64
CA ALA A 170 9.80 -9.10 4.59
C ALA A 170 9.42 -8.12 3.48
N TRP A 171 10.11 -6.99 3.40
CA TRP A 171 10.15 -6.20 2.18
C TRP A 171 10.61 -7.05 0.99
N ASP A 172 10.27 -6.59 -0.21
CA ASP A 172 10.59 -7.30 -1.43
C ASP A 172 12.01 -7.00 -1.92
N ALA A 173 13.00 -7.74 -1.42
CA ALA A 173 14.37 -7.62 -1.91
C ALA A 173 14.53 -7.89 -3.43
N GLY A 174 13.53 -8.52 -4.07
CA GLY A 174 13.52 -8.78 -5.52
C GLY A 174 13.37 -7.53 -6.38
N ILE A 175 12.88 -6.43 -5.81
CA ILE A 175 12.78 -5.14 -6.49
C ILE A 175 13.94 -4.20 -6.17
N GLU A 176 15.06 -4.72 -5.67
CA GLU A 176 16.19 -3.89 -5.25
C GLU A 176 17.48 -4.28 -5.98
N ARG A 177 18.34 -3.29 -6.18
CA ARG A 177 19.71 -3.50 -6.67
C ARG A 177 20.65 -2.51 -5.99
N GLY A 178 21.49 -3.03 -5.10
CA GLY A 178 22.35 -2.18 -4.29
C GLY A 178 21.49 -1.35 -3.34
N HIS A 179 21.59 -0.03 -3.44
CA HIS A 179 20.83 0.91 -2.60
C HIS A 179 19.57 1.44 -3.30
N ASN A 180 19.26 0.97 -4.51
CA ASN A 180 18.19 1.50 -5.34
C ASN A 180 17.06 0.51 -5.54
N TYR A 181 15.86 1.03 -5.67
CA TYR A 181 14.75 0.30 -6.24
C TYR A 181 14.94 0.05 -7.74
N LEU A 182 14.40 -1.08 -8.19
CA LEU A 182 14.16 -1.40 -9.58
C LEU A 182 12.78 -0.84 -9.94
N THR A 183 12.78 0.21 -10.75
CA THR A 183 11.53 0.78 -11.28
C THR A 183 10.71 -0.30 -11.99
N PRO A 184 9.37 -0.34 -11.80
CA PRO A 184 8.50 -1.20 -12.56
C PRO A 184 8.26 -0.68 -13.99
N PHE A 185 8.71 0.53 -14.32
CA PHE A 185 8.53 1.13 -15.63
C PHE A 185 9.59 0.67 -16.63
N ASP A 186 9.12 0.24 -17.79
CA ASP A 186 9.94 -0.13 -18.94
C ASP A 186 9.22 0.22 -20.26
N SER A 187 9.83 -0.08 -21.40
CA SER A 187 9.21 0.20 -22.70
C SER A 187 7.87 -0.52 -22.90
N GLY A 188 7.64 -1.63 -22.20
CA GLY A 188 6.39 -2.38 -22.20
C GLY A 188 5.30 -1.78 -21.31
N THR A 189 5.63 -0.85 -20.41
CA THR A 189 4.64 -0.18 -19.55
C THR A 189 4.09 1.11 -20.14
N ALA A 190 4.46 1.49 -21.37
CA ALA A 190 3.98 2.72 -22.00
C ALA A 190 2.44 2.84 -22.09
N CYS A 191 1.74 1.71 -22.18
CA CYS A 191 0.27 1.67 -22.22
C CYS A 191 -0.36 1.20 -20.89
N VAL A 192 0.40 1.20 -19.79
CA VAL A 192 -0.08 0.72 -18.48
C VAL A 192 -0.43 1.92 -17.61
N ASN A 193 -1.61 1.88 -17.01
CA ASN A 193 -2.01 2.87 -16.00
C ASN A 193 -1.59 2.39 -14.61
N THR A 194 -1.09 3.30 -13.78
CA THR A 194 -0.66 3.00 -12.42
C THR A 194 -1.70 3.47 -11.41
N TYR A 195 -2.06 2.58 -10.47
CA TYR A 195 -3.09 2.86 -9.47
C TYR A 195 -2.58 2.60 -8.05
N ALA A 196 -3.04 3.39 -7.09
CA ALA A 196 -2.96 3.07 -5.67
C ALA A 196 -4.36 2.81 -5.11
N VAL A 197 -4.51 1.75 -4.32
CA VAL A 197 -5.76 1.44 -3.60
C VAL A 197 -5.43 1.46 -2.12
N ASN A 198 -5.94 2.48 -1.44
CA ASN A 198 -5.59 2.80 -0.06
C ASN A 198 -6.78 2.43 0.84
N MET A 199 -6.56 1.51 1.77
CA MET A 199 -7.54 1.21 2.81
C MET A 199 -7.15 1.96 4.08
N MET A 200 -8.00 2.90 4.49
CA MET A 200 -7.68 3.81 5.60
C MET A 200 -8.82 3.82 6.63
N PHE A 201 -8.49 3.66 7.90
CA PHE A 201 -9.42 3.70 9.04
C PHE A 201 -9.53 5.10 9.65
N PHE A 202 -8.51 5.94 9.47
CA PHE A 202 -8.58 7.37 9.76
C PHE A 202 -7.78 8.18 8.73
N VAL A 203 -7.64 9.48 8.99
CA VAL A 203 -6.76 10.36 8.21
C VAL A 203 -5.28 10.07 8.47
N ALA A 204 -4.43 10.48 7.53
CA ALA A 204 -2.98 10.45 7.72
C ALA A 204 -2.54 11.45 8.79
N ASN A 205 -1.48 11.12 9.51
CA ASN A 205 -0.95 11.92 10.61
C ASN A 205 0.58 11.84 10.67
N GLN A 206 1.21 12.79 11.37
CA GLN A 206 2.68 12.83 11.61
C GLN A 206 3.52 12.85 10.32
N GLY A 207 2.97 13.32 9.20
CA GLY A 207 3.67 13.29 7.93
C GLY A 207 4.43 14.58 7.64
N ASP A 208 5.47 14.87 8.42
CA ASP A 208 6.43 15.96 8.18
C ASP A 208 7.91 15.57 8.42
N ASP A 209 8.17 14.34 8.85
CA ASP A 209 9.53 13.86 9.15
C ASP A 209 10.44 13.80 7.91
N SER A 210 9.88 13.61 6.71
CA SER A 210 10.65 13.55 5.45
C SER A 210 10.56 14.82 4.60
N ASP A 211 10.08 15.96 5.13
CA ASP A 211 9.89 17.20 4.36
C ASP A 211 11.17 17.61 3.63
N ASP A 212 12.31 17.63 4.32
CA ASP A 212 13.57 18.06 3.71
C ASP A 212 13.95 17.19 2.51
N ALA A 213 13.74 15.87 2.58
CA ALA A 213 14.04 14.95 1.47
C ALA A 213 13.00 15.05 0.34
N ILE A 214 11.72 15.18 0.68
CA ILE A 214 10.64 15.34 -0.29
C ILE A 214 10.82 16.63 -1.09
N GLU A 215 11.17 17.73 -0.42
CA GLU A 215 11.28 19.06 -1.02
C GLU A 215 12.64 19.30 -1.73
N ASP A 216 13.62 18.41 -1.54
CA ASP A 216 14.96 18.53 -2.16
C ASP A 216 14.89 18.52 -3.69
N LEU A 217 15.96 18.97 -4.33
CA LEU A 217 16.14 18.98 -5.77
C LEU A 217 15.96 17.57 -6.35
N VAL A 218 15.46 17.51 -7.59
CA VAL A 218 15.34 16.25 -8.35
C VAL A 218 16.69 15.55 -8.50
N SER A 219 17.80 16.29 -8.63
CA SER A 219 19.16 15.73 -8.67
C SER A 219 19.59 15.06 -7.36
N ASN A 220 18.95 15.41 -6.25
CA ASN A 220 19.12 14.80 -4.94
C ASN A 220 17.97 13.84 -4.62
N GLN A 221 17.23 13.40 -5.64
CA GLN A 221 16.15 12.42 -5.56
C GLN A 221 14.88 12.91 -4.82
N GLY A 222 14.75 14.21 -4.59
CA GLY A 222 13.51 14.84 -4.13
C GLY A 222 12.54 15.18 -5.28
N LEU A 223 11.43 15.83 -4.96
CA LEU A 223 10.42 16.26 -5.93
C LEU A 223 10.72 17.63 -6.54
N GLY A 224 11.72 18.35 -6.02
CA GLY A 224 12.04 19.73 -6.39
C GLY A 224 10.94 20.73 -6.04
N SER A 225 9.98 20.35 -5.19
CA SER A 225 8.82 21.17 -4.85
C SER A 225 8.23 20.80 -3.49
N ARG A 226 7.62 21.81 -2.88
CA ARG A 226 7.04 21.72 -1.53
C ARG A 226 5.74 20.91 -1.48
N GLN A 227 5.70 19.84 -0.68
CA GLN A 227 4.50 19.05 -0.40
C GLN A 227 4.08 19.18 1.07
N ARG A 228 3.22 20.15 1.37
CA ARG A 228 2.87 20.50 2.76
C ARG A 228 2.00 19.46 3.44
N THR A 229 1.18 18.75 2.67
CA THR A 229 0.19 17.81 3.18
C THR A 229 0.19 16.53 2.37
N PHE A 230 -0.41 15.47 2.92
CA PHE A 230 -0.62 14.24 2.16
C PHE A 230 -1.45 14.49 0.88
N THR A 231 -2.43 15.39 0.93
CA THR A 231 -3.22 15.79 -0.26
C THR A 231 -2.33 16.38 -1.36
N ASP A 232 -1.32 17.16 -1.00
CA ASP A 232 -0.40 17.75 -1.98
C ASP A 232 0.46 16.67 -2.63
N MET A 233 0.95 15.72 -1.84
CA MET A 233 1.71 14.57 -2.36
C MET A 233 0.87 13.67 -3.28
N ILE A 234 -0.38 13.37 -2.92
CA ILE A 234 -1.30 12.62 -3.78
C ILE A 234 -1.51 13.37 -5.10
N ARG A 235 -1.78 14.69 -5.02
CA ARG A 235 -1.98 15.53 -6.21
C ARG A 235 -0.73 15.54 -7.09
N TYR A 236 0.44 15.70 -6.51
CA TYR A 236 1.69 15.64 -7.25
C TYR A 236 1.83 14.32 -8.02
N MET A 237 1.59 13.19 -7.36
CA MET A 237 1.67 11.86 -7.98
C MET A 237 0.60 11.66 -9.07
N ASN A 238 -0.53 12.35 -9.01
CA ASN A 238 -1.58 12.31 -10.04
C ASN A 238 -1.31 13.27 -11.21
N ASP A 239 -0.70 14.42 -10.96
CA ASP A 239 -0.47 15.45 -11.98
C ASP A 239 0.87 15.27 -12.72
N ALA A 240 1.89 14.74 -12.04
CA ALA A 240 3.23 14.62 -12.59
C ALA A 240 3.39 13.39 -13.49
N ASP A 241 4.13 13.56 -14.58
CA ASP A 241 4.69 12.44 -15.33
C ASP A 241 5.96 11.94 -14.64
N ILE A 242 5.82 10.87 -13.85
CA ILE A 242 6.91 10.34 -13.02
C ILE A 242 7.90 9.48 -13.82
N ALA A 243 7.60 9.14 -15.08
CA ALA A 243 8.51 8.44 -15.99
C ALA A 243 8.90 9.34 -17.19
N ASN A 244 9.17 10.61 -16.92
CA ASN A 244 9.63 11.58 -17.92
C ASN A 244 11.14 11.51 -18.21
N GLY A 245 11.88 10.60 -17.56
CA GLY A 245 13.33 10.45 -17.67
C GLY A 245 14.17 11.38 -16.80
N THR A 246 13.57 12.14 -15.87
CA THR A 246 14.29 13.05 -14.96
C THR A 246 14.42 12.52 -13.53
N TYR A 247 13.54 11.62 -13.10
CA TYR A 247 13.54 11.06 -11.76
C TYR A 247 14.28 9.72 -11.71
N GLY A 248 15.26 9.62 -10.82
CA GLY A 248 15.99 8.38 -10.56
C GLY A 248 16.45 7.64 -11.80
N ASN A 249 16.09 6.36 -11.87
CA ASN A 249 16.41 5.45 -12.98
C ASN A 249 15.18 5.14 -13.85
N ALA A 250 14.04 5.82 -13.65
CA ALA A 250 12.88 5.64 -14.50
C ALA A 250 13.21 6.04 -15.95
N PRO A 251 12.87 5.20 -16.94
CA PRO A 251 13.03 5.57 -18.34
C PRO A 251 12.12 6.75 -18.69
N SER A 252 12.44 7.43 -19.79
CA SER A 252 11.47 8.31 -20.44
C SER A 252 10.48 7.46 -21.22
N ILE A 253 9.20 7.55 -20.87
CA ILE A 253 8.09 6.86 -21.51
C ILE A 253 7.19 7.90 -22.17
N ASP A 254 6.75 7.62 -23.41
CA ASP A 254 5.82 8.51 -24.10
C ASP A 254 4.46 8.55 -23.39
N GLY A 255 3.94 9.76 -23.19
CA GLY A 255 2.69 10.00 -22.47
C GLY A 255 2.88 10.12 -20.97
N THR A 256 1.84 10.59 -20.28
CA THR A 256 1.91 10.84 -18.83
C THR A 256 1.81 9.54 -18.05
N GLN A 257 2.90 9.15 -17.37
CA GLN A 257 2.87 8.10 -16.37
C GLN A 257 2.57 8.76 -15.02
N ASN A 258 1.33 8.65 -14.55
CA ASN A 258 0.91 9.19 -13.25
C ASN A 258 0.25 8.10 -12.38
N LEU A 259 -0.11 8.46 -11.15
CA LEU A 259 -0.75 7.59 -10.19
C LEU A 259 -2.20 8.04 -9.93
N THR A 260 -3.16 7.17 -10.24
CA THR A 260 -4.56 7.36 -9.82
C THR A 260 -4.81 6.66 -8.49
N SER A 261 -5.36 7.36 -7.49
CA SER A 261 -5.50 6.84 -6.12
C SER A 261 -6.96 6.70 -5.69
N TYR A 262 -7.34 5.47 -5.35
CA TYR A 262 -8.60 5.13 -4.69
C TYR A 262 -8.43 5.13 -3.17
N PHE A 263 -9.42 5.65 -2.46
CA PHE A 263 -9.46 5.65 -0.99
C PHE A 263 -10.72 4.94 -0.52
N ILE A 264 -10.53 3.86 0.23
CA ILE A 264 -11.61 3.08 0.84
C ILE A 264 -11.54 3.35 2.34
N VAL A 265 -12.58 3.98 2.89
CA VAL A 265 -12.60 4.46 4.28
C VAL A 265 -13.91 4.12 4.96
N PRO A 266 -13.95 3.91 6.30
CA PRO A 266 -15.20 3.73 7.02
C PRO A 266 -16.20 4.84 6.67
N PRO A 267 -17.51 4.56 6.57
CA PRO A 267 -18.51 5.58 6.23
C PRO A 267 -18.43 6.85 7.09
N ALA A 268 -18.12 6.69 8.38
CA ALA A 268 -17.93 7.80 9.32
C ALA A 268 -16.71 8.69 8.99
N GLN A 269 -15.76 8.19 8.21
CA GLN A 269 -14.56 8.89 7.76
C GLN A 269 -14.70 9.47 6.36
N ILE A 270 -15.86 9.34 5.70
CA ILE A 270 -16.15 10.10 4.49
C ILE A 270 -16.43 11.55 4.90
N ASN A 271 -15.38 12.37 4.90
CA ASN A 271 -15.38 13.73 5.41
C ASN A 271 -14.55 14.63 4.50
N ARG A 272 -14.41 15.91 4.85
CA ARG A 272 -13.69 16.90 4.02
C ARG A 272 -12.26 16.48 3.68
N THR A 273 -11.56 15.81 4.60
CA THR A 273 -10.15 15.42 4.41
C THR A 273 -10.03 14.27 3.44
N THR A 274 -10.80 13.19 3.64
CA THR A 274 -10.76 12.01 2.75
C THR A 274 -11.36 12.32 1.37
N LEU A 275 -12.35 13.22 1.28
CA LEU A 275 -12.80 13.80 0.01
C LEU A 275 -11.64 14.51 -0.71
N GLY A 276 -10.83 15.28 0.02
CA GLY A 276 -9.64 15.92 -0.53
C GLY A 276 -8.64 14.93 -1.11
N TYR A 277 -8.43 13.78 -0.44
CA TYR A 277 -7.56 12.71 -0.92
C TYR A 277 -8.06 12.11 -2.23
N ALA A 278 -9.34 11.71 -2.28
CA ALA A 278 -9.93 11.12 -3.50
C ALA A 278 -9.96 12.10 -4.67
N GLN A 279 -10.23 13.39 -4.42
CA GLN A 279 -10.15 14.43 -5.45
C GLN A 279 -8.73 14.64 -5.97
N ALA A 280 -7.75 14.70 -5.08
CA ALA A 280 -6.34 14.81 -5.44
C ALA A 280 -5.83 13.58 -6.21
N GLY A 281 -6.38 12.40 -5.92
CA GLY A 281 -6.03 11.14 -6.57
C GLY A 281 -6.78 10.85 -7.86
N GLY A 282 -7.63 11.76 -8.34
CA GLY A 282 -8.37 11.60 -9.59
C GLY A 282 -9.62 10.71 -9.54
N THR A 283 -10.06 10.27 -8.36
CA THR A 283 -11.21 9.35 -8.19
C THR A 283 -12.47 10.04 -7.64
N GLY A 284 -12.35 11.29 -7.19
CA GLY A 284 -13.47 12.15 -6.82
C GLY A 284 -13.95 11.94 -5.38
N VAL A 285 -14.59 10.81 -5.07
CA VAL A 285 -15.13 10.52 -3.73
C VAL A 285 -14.56 9.22 -3.16
N PRO A 286 -14.29 9.15 -1.84
CA PRO A 286 -13.92 7.90 -1.20
C PRO A 286 -15.02 6.85 -1.33
N LEU A 287 -14.61 5.60 -1.37
CA LEU A 287 -15.49 4.45 -1.31
C LEU A 287 -15.69 4.03 0.15
N ALA A 288 -16.86 3.49 0.47
CA ALA A 288 -17.17 3.03 1.81
C ALA A 288 -16.49 1.68 2.10
N LEU A 289 -15.73 1.63 3.18
CA LEU A 289 -15.29 0.39 3.82
C LEU A 289 -16.47 -0.14 4.65
N SER A 290 -17.27 -1.03 4.06
CA SER A 290 -18.43 -1.61 4.75
C SER A 290 -18.00 -2.65 5.77
N ASP A 291 -18.68 -2.67 6.91
CA ASP A 291 -18.58 -3.75 7.89
C ASP A 291 -19.33 -5.02 7.42
N ASP A 292 -20.16 -4.89 6.37
CA ASP A 292 -20.77 -6.01 5.65
C ASP A 292 -19.74 -6.59 4.63
N PRO A 293 -19.30 -7.85 4.81
CA PRO A 293 -18.31 -8.47 3.94
C PRO A 293 -18.73 -8.54 2.46
N ASP A 294 -20.02 -8.75 2.17
CA ASP A 294 -20.50 -8.87 0.79
C ASP A 294 -20.50 -7.49 0.10
N GLU A 295 -20.80 -6.42 0.82
CA GLU A 295 -20.66 -5.06 0.31
C GLU A 295 -19.19 -4.67 0.11
N LEU A 296 -18.30 -5.05 1.03
CA LEU A 296 -16.86 -4.80 0.88
C LEU A 296 -16.29 -5.50 -0.36
N VAL A 297 -16.65 -6.76 -0.58
CA VAL A 297 -16.28 -7.50 -1.80
C VAL A 297 -16.77 -6.79 -3.05
N ARG A 298 -18.03 -6.34 -3.07
CA ARG A 298 -18.59 -5.58 -4.20
C ARG A 298 -17.81 -4.29 -4.47
N THR A 299 -17.55 -3.49 -3.43
CA THR A 299 -16.77 -2.25 -3.55
C THR A 299 -15.38 -2.51 -4.13
N LEU A 300 -14.69 -3.54 -3.66
CA LEU A 300 -13.37 -3.91 -4.17
C LEU A 300 -13.44 -4.39 -5.63
N GLN A 301 -14.43 -5.21 -5.98
CA GLN A 301 -14.67 -5.64 -7.36
C GLN A 301 -14.94 -4.45 -8.28
N GLU A 302 -15.70 -3.45 -7.84
CA GLU A 302 -15.96 -2.23 -8.61
C GLU A 302 -14.66 -1.45 -8.90
N VAL A 303 -13.76 -1.32 -7.92
CA VAL A 303 -12.43 -0.69 -8.12
C VAL A 303 -11.65 -1.43 -9.20
N PHE A 304 -11.53 -2.75 -9.10
CA PHE A 304 -10.78 -3.52 -10.10
C PHE A 304 -11.44 -3.52 -11.47
N ASN A 305 -12.78 -3.57 -11.53
CA ASN A 305 -13.52 -3.46 -12.79
C ASN A 305 -13.28 -2.10 -13.46
N GLN A 306 -13.22 -1.00 -12.70
CA GLN A 306 -12.87 0.31 -13.24
C GLN A 306 -11.44 0.31 -13.80
N ILE A 307 -10.46 -0.17 -13.02
CA ILE A 307 -9.05 -0.30 -13.43
C ILE A 307 -8.90 -1.11 -14.72
N LEU A 308 -9.61 -2.25 -14.82
CA LEU A 308 -9.59 -3.12 -15.99
C LEU A 308 -10.33 -2.48 -17.18
N SER A 309 -11.45 -1.80 -16.94
CA SER A 309 -12.25 -1.19 -18.02
C SER A 309 -11.47 -0.12 -18.78
N VAL A 310 -10.74 0.75 -18.08
CA VAL A 310 -9.87 1.77 -18.69
C VAL A 310 -8.78 1.09 -19.52
N SER A 311 -8.24 -0.03 -19.06
CA SER A 311 -7.20 -0.80 -19.76
C SER A 311 -7.71 -1.49 -21.04
N THR A 312 -9.01 -1.81 -21.14
CA THR A 312 -9.59 -2.46 -22.34
C THR A 312 -9.95 -1.51 -23.48
N THR A 313 -10.03 -0.19 -23.23
CA THR A 313 -10.44 0.79 -24.26
C THR A 313 -9.42 1.00 -25.39
N PHE A 314 -8.23 0.40 -25.31
CA PHE A 314 -7.19 0.47 -26.35
C PHE A 314 -7.01 -0.82 -27.18
N VAL A 315 -7.79 -1.88 -26.94
CA VAL A 315 -7.72 -3.13 -27.74
C VAL A 315 -8.70 -3.12 -28.92
N ALA A 316 -9.50 -2.05 -29.07
CA ALA A 316 -10.44 -1.88 -30.17
C ALA A 316 -10.19 -0.55 -30.92
N ALA A 317 -9.07 -0.48 -31.64
CA ALA A 317 -8.83 0.52 -32.69
C ALA A 317 -7.99 -0.10 -33.82
#